data_AF-A0A0K1ED65-F1
#
_entry.id   AF-A0A0K1ED65-F1
#
_cell.length_a   1.000
_cell.length_b   1.000
_cell.length_c   1.000
_cell.angle_alpha   90.00
_cell.angle_beta   90.00
_cell.angle_gamma   90.00
#
_symmetry.space_group_name_H-M   'P 1'
#
loop_
_entity.id
_entity.type
_entity.pdbx_description
1 polymer ?
#
loop_
_entity_poly.entity_id
_entity_poly.type
_entity_poly.pdbx_seq_one_letter_code
_entity_poly.pdbx_strand_id
1 'polypeptide(L)'
;MAGTDTDTDLDTATDTDANPDAANRAASDYEATNGCPCDYTVEVKVVTRAGEIPIQGAQVKLDGALLGNTNAEGEAGSSGQREEHSVQIEAAYVNAAENLKRETFQLRIDGIDALAGSYNLGESSNVILKIRDVLGTGTAALSGDADFEDRYPTEPDSVTFDAATRRFTVLVKMATLSLSVPYRNQNDGSETLVGVNATFSGDLLCMPTSTQMLFSYWGVQNAEGDSIDRNAVMQGTYDASSNKTTVFPTPWQRWDELRAWSRTVVSDPLSVGASVPNGRDNANVPSATANGMRDRLVLGEPFIVSIEGGHIMCIRGAVVDHADEVQWLISNDPYGNLNGVDSVYGGVDIGESVGAGGVNDPGDVSAVQDVLRSLGHYNGPVHGEVDDATIAAIRSFQNGGDGRVDPGGGTERRLNQTLGGRDNPWYSRDENEINTASGDGSARGKHVYYNGETESKPRRLRLNASSRLMILNRSPSLTREEVATRLTEGVVPRE
;
A
#
# COMPACT_ATOMS: atom_id res chain seq x y z
N MET A 1 -59.00 -12.57 -53.00
CA MET A 1 -59.16 -11.10 -52.83
C MET A 1 -57.85 -10.49 -53.30
N ALA A 2 -57.76 -10.00 -54.53
CA ALA A 2 -57.88 -8.57 -54.91
C ALA A 2 -56.89 -7.69 -54.10
N GLY A 3 -55.94 -6.92 -54.66
CA GLY A 3 -55.55 -6.62 -56.03
C GLY A 3 -54.32 -5.69 -56.05
N THR A 4 -53.80 -5.46 -57.26
CA THR A 4 -53.09 -4.28 -57.82
C THR A 4 -52.09 -3.43 -57.01
N ASP A 5 -50.90 -3.26 -57.63
CA ASP A 5 -50.05 -2.06 -57.80
C ASP A 5 -49.83 -1.08 -56.63
N THR A 6 -48.56 -0.82 -56.28
CA THR A 6 -47.89 0.46 -56.63
C THR A 6 -46.42 0.50 -56.21
N ASP A 7 -45.65 1.09 -57.11
CA ASP A 7 -44.31 1.67 -57.04
C ASP A 7 -44.15 2.71 -55.90
N THR A 8 -42.98 2.78 -55.25
CA THR A 8 -42.29 4.03 -54.86
C THR A 8 -40.96 3.77 -54.14
N ASP A 9 -39.89 4.32 -54.72
CA ASP A 9 -38.60 4.66 -54.13
C ASP A 9 -38.70 5.37 -52.77
N LEU A 10 -37.72 5.14 -51.88
CA LEU A 10 -36.85 6.22 -51.38
C LEU A 10 -35.68 5.69 -50.53
N ASP A 11 -34.51 6.03 -51.03
CA ASP A 11 -33.16 6.01 -50.49
C ASP A 11 -33.03 6.85 -49.20
N THR A 12 -32.37 6.30 -48.17
CA THR A 12 -31.48 7.05 -47.26
C THR A 12 -30.53 6.08 -46.53
N ALA A 13 -29.41 5.77 -47.19
CA ALA A 13 -28.20 5.38 -46.47
C ALA A 13 -27.65 6.61 -45.70
N THR A 14 -27.45 6.48 -44.39
CA THR A 14 -26.47 7.33 -43.68
C THR A 14 -25.57 6.44 -42.82
N ASP A 15 -24.43 6.18 -43.44
CA ASP A 15 -23.15 5.82 -42.84
C ASP A 15 -22.78 6.84 -41.74
N THR A 16 -22.40 6.33 -40.57
CA THR A 16 -21.79 7.14 -39.49
C THR A 16 -20.54 6.43 -38.96
N ASP A 17 -19.58 6.18 -39.86
CA ASP A 17 -18.18 6.13 -39.46
C ASP A 17 -17.76 7.50 -38.91
N ALA A 18 -17.76 7.63 -37.58
CA ALA A 18 -17.21 8.77 -36.88
C ALA A 18 -15.68 8.79 -37.06
N ASN A 19 -15.23 9.55 -38.04
CA ASN A 19 -13.81 9.75 -38.34
C ASN A 19 -13.11 10.45 -37.15
N PRO A 20 -12.13 9.82 -36.48
CA PRO A 20 -11.39 10.42 -35.37
C PRO A 20 -10.58 11.66 -35.79
N ASP A 21 -10.31 11.86 -37.09
CA ASP A 21 -9.69 13.09 -37.60
C ASP A 21 -10.63 14.30 -37.53
N ALA A 22 -11.95 14.11 -37.46
CA ALA A 22 -12.90 15.22 -37.36
C ALA A 22 -12.93 15.82 -35.95
N ALA A 23 -12.77 14.99 -34.91
CA ALA A 23 -12.64 15.45 -33.53
C ALA A 23 -11.31 16.19 -33.30
N ASN A 24 -10.22 15.70 -33.89
CA ASN A 24 -8.92 16.36 -33.83
C ASN A 24 -8.87 17.67 -34.64
N ARG A 25 -9.59 17.77 -35.77
CA ARG A 25 -9.73 19.03 -36.54
C ARG A 25 -10.63 20.05 -35.84
N ALA A 26 -11.70 19.61 -35.16
CA ALA A 26 -12.55 20.51 -34.39
C ALA A 26 -11.79 21.13 -33.18
N ALA A 27 -10.86 20.38 -32.57
CA ALA A 27 -9.96 20.91 -31.55
C ALA A 27 -8.97 21.93 -32.14
N SER A 28 -8.37 21.67 -33.31
CA SER A 28 -7.43 22.62 -33.93
C SER A 28 -8.10 23.89 -34.48
N ASP A 29 -9.35 23.81 -34.92
CA ASP A 29 -10.09 24.96 -35.45
C ASP A 29 -10.63 25.88 -34.33
N TYR A 30 -10.83 25.35 -33.11
CA TYR A 30 -11.15 26.16 -31.92
C TYR A 30 -9.97 27.04 -31.48
N GLU A 31 -8.74 26.51 -31.55
CA GLU A 31 -7.51 27.26 -31.23
C GLU A 31 -7.26 28.46 -32.16
N ALA A 32 -7.84 28.47 -33.36
CA ALA A 32 -7.55 29.47 -34.39
C ALA A 32 -8.44 30.73 -34.36
N THR A 33 -9.57 30.75 -33.63
CA THR A 33 -10.58 31.82 -33.79
C THR A 33 -11.03 32.58 -32.54
N ASN A 34 -10.72 32.13 -31.32
CA ASN A 34 -11.06 32.86 -30.10
C ASN A 34 -9.83 33.18 -29.25
N GLY A 35 -9.08 34.20 -29.68
CA GLY A 35 -7.99 34.81 -28.91
C GLY A 35 -8.51 35.59 -27.69
N CYS A 36 -9.09 34.89 -26.72
CA CYS A 36 -9.29 35.43 -25.38
C CYS A 36 -8.46 34.59 -24.40
N PRO A 37 -7.47 35.18 -23.71
CA PRO A 37 -6.71 34.46 -22.71
C PRO A 37 -7.70 33.91 -21.69
N CYS A 38 -7.73 32.58 -21.55
CA CYS A 38 -8.42 31.96 -20.44
C CYS A 38 -7.55 32.19 -19.21
N ASP A 39 -7.45 33.43 -18.70
CA ASP A 39 -6.65 33.73 -17.51
C ASP A 39 -7.26 33.00 -16.31
N TYR A 40 -6.69 31.85 -15.93
CA TYR A 40 -7.12 31.12 -14.73
C TYR A 40 -5.94 30.60 -13.93
N THR A 41 -6.24 30.17 -12.70
CA THR A 41 -5.31 29.47 -11.81
C THR A 41 -5.91 28.14 -11.38
N VAL A 42 -5.06 27.17 -11.05
CA VAL A 42 -5.44 25.85 -10.55
C VAL A 42 -4.83 25.65 -9.17
N GLU A 43 -5.67 25.37 -8.18
CA GLU A 43 -5.29 24.94 -6.85
C GLU A 43 -5.65 23.46 -6.69
N VAL A 44 -4.73 22.66 -6.17
CA VAL A 44 -4.94 21.22 -5.99
C VAL A 44 -4.86 20.86 -4.50
N LYS A 45 -5.87 20.15 -4.01
CA LYS A 45 -5.90 19.54 -2.69
C LYS A 45 -5.97 18.03 -2.83
N VAL A 46 -5.11 17.31 -2.12
CA VAL A 46 -5.03 15.85 -2.14
C VAL A 46 -5.48 15.30 -0.79
N VAL A 47 -6.43 14.37 -0.84
CA VAL A 47 -7.00 13.69 0.32
C VAL A 47 -7.08 12.18 0.08
N THR A 48 -7.23 11.40 1.14
CA THR A 48 -7.66 10.00 1.03
C THR A 48 -9.11 9.96 0.53
N ARG A 49 -9.46 9.02 -0.33
CA ARG A 49 -10.85 8.77 -0.72
C ARG A 49 -11.68 8.40 0.50
N ALA A 50 -11.19 7.43 1.28
CA ALA A 50 -11.80 7.07 2.56
C ALA A 50 -11.64 8.22 3.57
N GLY A 51 -12.73 8.93 3.86
CA GLY A 51 -12.80 9.94 4.92
C GLY A 51 -12.32 11.35 4.55
N GLU A 52 -11.82 11.56 3.33
CA GLU A 52 -11.26 12.83 2.84
C GLU A 52 -10.18 13.40 3.77
N ILE A 53 -9.29 12.54 4.26
CA ILE A 53 -8.22 12.93 5.19
C ILE A 53 -7.09 13.55 4.36
N PRO A 54 -6.63 14.77 4.69
CA PRO A 54 -5.51 15.40 4.00
C PRO A 54 -4.26 14.53 3.95
N ILE A 55 -3.65 14.44 2.76
CA ILE A 55 -2.39 13.70 2.57
C ILE A 55 -1.26 14.72 2.45
N GLN A 56 -0.29 14.65 3.36
CA GLN A 56 0.95 15.43 3.29
C GLN A 56 1.98 14.71 2.40
N GLY A 57 2.74 15.48 1.61
CA GLY A 57 3.88 14.99 0.82
C GLY A 57 3.52 14.32 -0.51
N ALA A 58 2.26 14.36 -0.95
CA ALA A 58 1.89 13.94 -2.31
C ALA A 58 2.42 14.95 -3.32
N GLN A 59 3.09 14.47 -4.37
CA GLN A 59 3.61 15.31 -5.44
C GLN A 59 2.51 15.59 -6.47
N VAL A 60 2.28 16.85 -6.82
CA VAL A 60 1.29 17.23 -7.84
C VAL A 60 1.98 17.88 -9.03
N LYS A 61 1.60 17.45 -10.22
CA LYS A 61 2.04 18.00 -11.51
C LYS A 61 0.83 18.50 -12.31
N LEU A 62 1.02 19.60 -13.03
CA LEU A 62 0.09 20.11 -14.04
C LEU A 62 0.80 20.05 -15.41
N ASP A 63 0.24 19.30 -16.36
CA ASP A 63 0.82 19.06 -17.69
C ASP A 63 2.29 18.61 -17.64
N GLY A 64 2.59 17.74 -16.66
CA GLY A 64 3.94 17.22 -16.41
C GLY A 64 4.87 18.16 -15.64
N ALA A 65 4.52 19.44 -15.46
CA ALA A 65 5.29 20.40 -14.66
C ALA A 65 4.92 20.31 -13.18
N LEU A 66 5.92 20.32 -12.28
CA LEU A 66 5.70 20.28 -10.84
C LEU A 66 4.93 21.52 -10.36
N LEU A 67 3.77 21.31 -9.74
CA LEU A 67 3.04 22.34 -8.99
C LEU A 67 3.61 22.49 -7.58
N GLY A 68 3.79 21.37 -6.89
CA GLY A 68 4.32 21.32 -5.53
C GLY A 68 4.08 19.96 -4.87
N ASN A 69 4.54 19.85 -3.62
CA ASN A 69 4.19 18.75 -2.74
C ASN A 69 3.17 19.24 -1.73
N THR A 70 2.22 18.39 -1.34
CA THR A 70 1.17 18.78 -0.42
C THR A 70 1.67 19.06 1.00
N ASN A 71 1.13 20.10 1.63
CA ASN A 71 1.34 20.42 3.05
C ASN A 71 0.47 19.52 3.98
N ALA A 72 0.45 19.81 5.28
CA ALA A 72 -0.35 19.07 6.27
C ALA A 72 -1.87 19.16 6.00
N GLU A 73 -2.32 20.22 5.33
CA GLU A 73 -3.69 20.45 4.91
C GLU A 73 -4.03 19.80 3.56
N GLY A 74 -3.07 19.12 2.93
CA GLY A 74 -3.22 18.43 1.66
C GLY A 74 -3.08 19.35 0.45
N GLU A 75 -2.65 20.59 0.61
CA GLU A 75 -2.61 21.60 -0.45
C GLU A 75 -1.26 21.59 -1.17
N ALA A 76 -1.27 21.45 -2.50
CA ALA A 76 -0.06 21.43 -3.33
C ALA A 76 0.40 22.83 -3.78
N GLY A 77 -0.37 23.87 -3.45
CA GLY A 77 -0.18 25.24 -3.90
C GLY A 77 -1.12 25.64 -5.04
N SER A 78 -0.83 26.81 -5.64
CA SER A 78 -1.59 27.40 -6.73
C SER A 78 -0.70 27.58 -7.95
N SER A 79 -1.22 27.31 -9.14
CA SER A 79 -0.50 27.53 -10.38
C SER A 79 -0.23 29.01 -10.61
N GLY A 80 0.73 29.32 -11.49
CA GLY A 80 0.74 30.62 -12.15
C GLY A 80 -0.53 30.84 -12.99
N GLN A 81 -0.67 32.04 -13.55
CA GLN A 81 -1.69 32.29 -14.57
C GLN A 81 -1.49 31.34 -15.75
N ARG A 82 -2.59 30.74 -16.19
CA ARG A 82 -2.67 29.78 -17.28
C ARG A 82 -3.50 30.37 -18.39
N GLU A 83 -3.25 29.95 -19.63
CA GLU A 83 -4.03 30.34 -20.80
C GLU A 83 -4.52 29.13 -21.60
N GLU A 84 -4.07 27.91 -21.25
CA GLU A 84 -4.39 26.70 -21.99
C GLU A 84 -5.86 26.30 -21.82
N HIS A 85 -6.49 25.87 -22.91
CA HIS A 85 -7.88 25.38 -22.90
C HIS A 85 -8.03 23.98 -22.29
N SER A 86 -6.96 23.39 -21.79
CA SER A 86 -6.98 22.12 -21.07
C SER A 86 -5.88 22.09 -20.02
N VAL A 87 -6.08 21.30 -18.96
CA VAL A 87 -5.04 21.00 -17.98
C VAL A 87 -5.12 19.53 -17.59
N GLN A 88 -3.97 18.85 -17.58
CA GLN A 88 -3.81 17.52 -17.02
C GLN A 88 -3.25 17.62 -15.61
N ILE A 89 -3.99 17.11 -14.63
CA ILE A 89 -3.56 16.99 -13.24
C ILE A 89 -3.07 15.57 -13.02
N GLU A 90 -1.86 15.45 -12.47
CA GLU A 90 -1.32 14.20 -11.92
C GLU A 90 -0.98 14.41 -10.45
N ALA A 91 -1.38 13.48 -9.58
CA ALA A 91 -0.90 13.43 -8.21
C ALA A 91 -0.26 12.06 -7.94
N ALA A 92 0.95 12.07 -7.38
CA ALA A 92 1.68 10.87 -6.99
C ALA A 92 1.84 10.83 -5.48
N TYR A 93 1.33 9.78 -4.84
CA TYR A 93 1.57 9.49 -3.43
C TYR A 93 2.51 8.29 -3.34
N VAL A 94 3.72 8.54 -2.82
CA VAL A 94 4.72 7.50 -2.55
C VAL A 94 4.93 7.46 -1.05
N ASN A 95 4.86 6.29 -0.45
CA ASN A 95 4.98 6.15 1.00
C ASN A 95 6.37 5.56 1.32
N ALA A 96 7.34 6.44 1.68
CA ALA A 96 8.75 6.07 1.86
C ALA A 96 9.05 5.31 3.13
N ALA A 97 8.34 5.58 4.24
CA ALA A 97 8.66 4.94 5.51
C ALA A 97 8.44 3.43 5.45
N GLU A 98 7.82 2.95 4.38
CA GLU A 98 7.20 1.64 4.33
C GLU A 98 7.36 0.94 2.97
N ASN A 99 7.97 1.51 1.93
CA ASN A 99 8.05 0.88 0.58
C ASN A 99 6.68 0.60 -0.09
N LEU A 100 5.67 1.46 0.12
CA LEU A 100 4.42 1.43 -0.66
C LEU A 100 4.69 2.20 -1.97
N LYS A 101 4.76 1.43 -3.06
CA LYS A 101 5.34 1.78 -4.36
C LYS A 101 5.06 3.20 -4.84
N ARG A 102 3.81 3.47 -5.23
CA ARG A 102 3.33 4.71 -5.78
C ARG A 102 1.88 4.50 -6.11
N GLU A 103 1.02 5.38 -5.63
CA GLU A 103 -0.28 5.61 -6.22
C GLU A 103 -0.17 6.80 -7.16
N THR A 104 -0.70 6.68 -8.38
CA THR A 104 -0.82 7.79 -9.31
C THR A 104 -2.30 8.05 -9.59
N PHE A 105 -2.73 9.27 -9.31
CA PHE A 105 -4.01 9.81 -9.74
C PHE A 105 -3.83 10.64 -11.00
N GLN A 106 -4.77 10.53 -11.95
CA GLN A 106 -4.82 11.39 -13.14
C GLN A 106 -6.23 11.91 -13.41
N LEU A 107 -6.32 13.17 -13.80
CA LEU A 107 -7.53 13.84 -14.28
C LEU A 107 -7.16 14.81 -15.41
N ARG A 108 -7.96 14.85 -16.46
CA ARG A 108 -7.88 15.89 -17.50
C ARG A 108 -9.12 16.77 -17.48
N ILE A 109 -8.93 18.08 -17.56
CA ILE A 109 -9.99 19.07 -17.77
C ILE A 109 -9.78 19.66 -19.17
N ASP A 110 -10.81 19.65 -20.00
CA ASP A 110 -10.77 20.07 -21.40
C ASP A 110 -11.80 21.17 -21.69
N GLY A 111 -11.60 21.92 -22.77
CA GLY A 111 -12.53 22.96 -23.24
C GLY A 111 -12.75 24.07 -22.20
N ILE A 112 -11.70 24.45 -21.48
CA ILE A 112 -11.75 25.50 -20.48
C ILE A 112 -12.02 26.84 -21.16
N ASP A 113 -13.11 27.47 -20.76
CA ASP A 113 -13.43 28.87 -21.00
C ASP A 113 -13.60 29.55 -19.63
N ALA A 114 -12.53 30.17 -19.15
CA ALA A 114 -12.51 30.82 -17.84
C ALA A 114 -13.39 32.08 -17.77
N LEU A 115 -13.83 32.63 -18.92
CA LEU A 115 -14.76 33.76 -18.96
C LEU A 115 -16.20 33.30 -18.84
N ALA A 116 -16.57 32.25 -19.58
CA ALA A 116 -17.88 31.63 -19.48
C ALA A 116 -18.03 30.76 -18.21
N GLY A 117 -16.91 30.38 -17.60
CA GLY A 117 -16.88 29.42 -16.49
C GLY A 117 -17.29 28.01 -16.91
N SER A 118 -17.07 27.65 -18.17
CA SER A 118 -17.39 26.33 -18.71
C SER A 118 -16.14 25.49 -18.91
N TYR A 119 -16.27 24.18 -18.69
CA TYR A 119 -15.21 23.18 -18.84
C TYR A 119 -15.83 21.79 -18.96
N ASN A 120 -15.07 20.83 -19.45
CA ASN A 120 -15.43 19.42 -19.52
C ASN A 120 -14.47 18.61 -18.66
N LEU A 121 -15.02 17.71 -17.86
CA LEU A 121 -14.22 16.80 -17.06
C LEU A 121 -14.00 15.50 -17.83
N GLY A 122 -12.74 15.11 -17.97
CA GLY A 122 -12.37 13.76 -18.40
C GLY A 122 -12.64 12.73 -17.31
N GLU A 123 -12.24 11.50 -17.57
CA GLU A 123 -12.23 10.44 -16.56
C GLU A 123 -11.13 10.70 -15.53
N SER A 124 -11.43 10.36 -14.29
CA SER A 124 -10.42 10.24 -13.24
C SER A 124 -9.90 8.82 -13.21
N SER A 125 -8.65 8.65 -12.78
CA SER A 125 -8.11 7.32 -12.53
C SER A 125 -7.16 7.29 -11.35
N ASN A 126 -7.17 6.19 -10.62
CA ASN A 126 -6.18 5.85 -9.61
C ASN A 126 -5.49 4.55 -10.05
N VAL A 127 -4.16 4.57 -10.11
CA VAL A 127 -3.35 3.40 -10.45
C VAL A 127 -2.37 3.14 -9.32
N ILE A 128 -2.42 1.93 -8.76
CA ILE A 128 -1.43 1.41 -7.82
C ILE A 128 -0.87 0.14 -8.43
N LEU A 129 0.38 0.24 -8.89
CA LEU A 129 1.07 -0.91 -9.47
C LEU A 129 1.41 -1.90 -8.35
N LYS A 130 0.91 -3.13 -8.43
CA LYS A 130 1.23 -4.20 -7.51
C LYS A 130 2.43 -4.95 -8.05
N ILE A 131 3.63 -4.71 -7.48
CA ILE A 131 4.91 -5.42 -7.69
C ILE A 131 5.45 -5.56 -9.14
N ARG A 132 4.61 -5.86 -10.13
CA ARG A 132 4.79 -6.15 -11.55
C ARG A 132 6.20 -6.47 -12.00
N ASP A 133 6.34 -7.70 -12.52
CA ASP A 133 7.00 -7.97 -13.79
C ASP A 133 8.24 -7.10 -14.02
N VAL A 134 9.18 -7.19 -13.09
CA VAL A 134 10.42 -6.42 -13.20
C VAL A 134 11.34 -6.99 -14.29
N LEU A 135 10.90 -8.06 -14.96
CA LEU A 135 11.58 -8.67 -16.10
C LEU A 135 11.01 -8.22 -17.46
N GLY A 136 9.94 -7.41 -17.50
CA GLY A 136 9.35 -6.94 -18.75
C GLY A 136 8.99 -8.08 -19.72
N THR A 137 8.56 -9.24 -19.20
CA THR A 137 8.43 -10.45 -20.03
C THR A 137 7.19 -10.45 -20.91
N GLY A 138 6.23 -9.54 -20.69
CA GLY A 138 5.11 -9.32 -21.60
C GLY A 138 4.20 -10.54 -21.81
N THR A 139 4.36 -11.62 -21.05
CA THR A 139 3.55 -12.83 -21.20
C THR A 139 3.29 -13.51 -19.86
N ALA A 140 2.00 -13.57 -19.51
CA ALA A 140 1.39 -14.26 -18.38
C ALA A 140 1.78 -13.72 -16.99
N ALA A 141 1.05 -12.68 -16.55
CA ALA A 141 0.84 -12.40 -15.13
C ALA A 141 0.51 -13.70 -14.39
N LEU A 142 1.19 -13.97 -13.28
CA LEU A 142 0.79 -15.04 -12.36
C LEU A 142 -0.68 -14.81 -12.00
N SER A 143 -1.52 -15.85 -12.11
CA SER A 143 -2.96 -15.72 -11.89
C SER A 143 -3.24 -15.24 -10.45
N GLY A 144 -3.67 -13.97 -10.29
CA GLY A 144 -3.99 -13.35 -9.01
C GLY A 144 -3.16 -12.12 -8.62
N ASP A 145 -2.15 -11.75 -9.41
CA ASP A 145 -1.32 -10.56 -9.20
C ASP A 145 -1.70 -9.44 -10.18
N ALA A 146 -2.72 -8.64 -9.82
CA ALA A 146 -3.22 -7.54 -10.63
C ALA A 146 -2.87 -6.20 -9.99
N ASP A 147 -2.44 -5.25 -10.81
CA ASP A 147 -2.40 -3.84 -10.44
C ASP A 147 -3.80 -3.38 -10.03
N PHE A 148 -3.90 -2.47 -9.07
CA PHE A 148 -5.16 -1.75 -8.85
C PHE A 148 -5.22 -0.65 -9.88
N GLU A 149 -6.22 -0.72 -10.74
CA GLU A 149 -6.56 0.31 -11.69
C GLU A 149 -8.05 0.59 -11.54
N ASP A 150 -8.37 1.81 -11.17
CA ASP A 150 -9.73 2.28 -11.07
C ASP A 150 -9.89 3.49 -11.99
N ARG A 151 -10.82 3.40 -12.94
CA ARG A 151 -11.16 4.45 -13.90
C ARG A 151 -12.64 4.75 -13.77
N TYR A 152 -12.98 6.01 -13.58
CA TYR A 152 -14.35 6.39 -13.28
C TYR A 152 -14.67 7.83 -13.76
N PRO A 153 -15.94 8.12 -14.02
CA PRO A 153 -16.38 9.49 -14.28
C PRO A 153 -16.01 10.40 -13.11
N THR A 154 -15.38 11.53 -13.39
CA THR A 154 -14.97 12.47 -12.35
C THR A 154 -16.19 12.99 -11.58
N GLU A 155 -16.10 12.95 -10.24
CA GLU A 155 -17.18 13.39 -9.37
C GLU A 155 -17.41 14.91 -9.53
N PRO A 156 -18.66 15.38 -9.66
CA PRO A 156 -18.95 16.79 -9.94
C PRO A 156 -18.41 17.79 -8.92
N ASP A 157 -18.21 17.35 -7.67
CA ASP A 157 -17.68 18.15 -6.56
C ASP A 157 -16.15 18.11 -6.46
N SER A 158 -15.48 17.28 -7.27
CA SER A 158 -14.01 17.21 -7.31
C SER A 158 -13.37 18.39 -8.03
N VAL A 159 -14.13 19.17 -8.80
CA VAL A 159 -13.64 20.38 -9.48
C VAL A 159 -14.64 21.51 -9.32
N THR A 160 -14.24 22.56 -8.63
CA THR A 160 -15.04 23.80 -8.50
C THR A 160 -14.35 24.96 -9.21
N PHE A 161 -15.12 25.78 -9.91
CA PHE A 161 -14.64 27.01 -10.54
C PHE A 161 -15.22 28.25 -9.87
N ASP A 162 -14.36 29.14 -9.39
CA ASP A 162 -14.72 30.48 -8.93
C ASP A 162 -14.55 31.49 -10.08
N ALA A 163 -15.67 31.96 -10.62
CA ALA A 163 -15.68 32.93 -11.72
C ALA A 163 -15.13 34.32 -11.33
N ALA A 164 -15.19 34.71 -10.05
CA ALA A 164 -14.71 36.02 -9.60
C ALA A 164 -13.18 36.09 -9.61
N THR A 165 -12.53 34.98 -9.24
CA THR A 165 -11.06 34.86 -9.20
C THR A 165 -10.49 34.09 -10.38
N ARG A 166 -11.36 33.53 -11.25
CA ARG A 166 -11.04 32.61 -12.35
C ARG A 166 -10.14 31.48 -11.85
N ARG A 167 -10.60 30.79 -10.81
CA ARG A 167 -9.81 29.78 -10.11
C ARG A 167 -10.51 28.44 -10.14
N PHE A 168 -9.78 27.42 -10.57
CA PHE A 168 -10.15 26.04 -10.34
C PHE A 168 -9.59 25.57 -9.01
N THR A 169 -10.42 24.94 -8.20
CA THR A 169 -10.00 24.13 -7.05
C THR A 169 -10.32 22.67 -7.39
N VAL A 170 -9.28 21.84 -7.42
CA VAL A 170 -9.35 20.42 -7.75
C VAL A 170 -9.09 19.61 -6.49
N LEU A 171 -10.07 18.81 -6.08
CA LEU A 171 -9.96 17.84 -5.00
C LEU A 171 -9.57 16.48 -5.58
N VAL A 172 -8.32 16.09 -5.37
CA VAL A 172 -7.80 14.77 -5.72
C VAL A 172 -8.06 13.79 -4.58
N LYS A 173 -8.73 12.68 -4.89
CA LYS A 173 -9.02 11.59 -3.93
C LYS A 173 -8.12 10.39 -4.24
N MET A 174 -7.11 10.17 -3.40
CA MET A 174 -6.23 8.99 -3.47
C MET A 174 -6.94 7.77 -2.88
N ALA A 175 -6.95 6.65 -3.57
CA ALA A 175 -7.51 5.38 -3.15
C ALA A 175 -6.89 4.86 -1.82
N THR A 176 -5.61 5.18 -1.56
CA THR A 176 -4.87 4.69 -0.40
C THR A 176 -5.16 5.49 0.87
N LEU A 177 -5.51 4.79 1.96
CA LEU A 177 -5.40 5.26 3.34
C LEU A 177 -4.38 4.38 4.05
N SER A 178 -3.31 4.97 4.62
CA SER A 178 -2.28 4.23 5.34
C SER A 178 -1.87 4.95 6.62
N LEU A 179 -2.17 4.38 7.78
CA LEU A 179 -1.74 4.89 9.08
C LEU A 179 -0.29 4.51 9.36
N SER A 180 0.49 5.41 9.93
CA SER A 180 1.89 5.19 10.32
C SER A 180 1.97 4.42 11.65
N VAL A 181 1.84 3.09 11.57
CA VAL A 181 1.95 2.18 12.73
C VAL A 181 3.40 1.71 12.88
N PRO A 182 4.06 1.97 14.04
CA PRO A 182 5.43 1.50 14.27
C PRO A 182 5.55 -0.01 14.07
N TYR A 183 6.50 -0.42 13.23
CA TYR A 183 6.71 -1.81 12.87
C TYR A 183 7.63 -2.54 13.87
N ARG A 184 7.36 -3.83 14.12
CA ARG A 184 8.23 -4.74 14.89
C ARG A 184 8.23 -6.13 14.24
N ASN A 185 9.42 -6.68 13.97
CA ASN A 185 9.56 -8.06 13.51
C ASN A 185 9.55 -9.01 14.70
N GLN A 186 8.82 -10.12 14.60
CA GLN A 186 8.77 -11.16 15.62
C GLN A 186 10.09 -11.92 15.73
N ASN A 187 10.85 -12.01 14.63
CA ASN A 187 12.11 -12.72 14.53
C ASN A 187 13.32 -11.91 15.05
N ASP A 188 13.13 -10.64 15.43
CA ASP A 188 14.15 -9.78 16.04
C ASP A 188 14.45 -10.17 17.50
N GLY A 189 14.82 -11.43 17.72
CA GLY A 189 15.22 -11.99 19.01
C GLY A 189 14.12 -12.78 19.73
N SER A 190 14.52 -13.38 20.85
CA SER A 190 13.69 -14.23 21.71
C SER A 190 13.32 -13.53 23.01
N GLU A 191 12.20 -13.91 23.60
CA GLU A 191 11.74 -13.41 24.90
C GLU A 191 11.88 -14.46 25.99
N THR A 192 12.17 -14.02 27.22
CA THR A 192 12.17 -14.87 28.42
C THR A 192 11.33 -14.19 29.49
N LEU A 193 10.45 -14.96 30.14
CA LEU A 193 9.57 -14.45 31.19
C LEU A 193 10.20 -14.64 32.57
N VAL A 194 10.00 -13.68 33.45
CA VAL A 194 10.49 -13.72 34.82
C VAL A 194 9.80 -14.86 35.57
N GLY A 195 10.61 -15.70 36.23
CA GLY A 195 10.11 -16.85 36.99
C GLY A 195 9.65 -18.02 36.11
N VAL A 196 9.87 -17.96 34.79
CA VAL A 196 9.55 -19.03 33.85
C VAL A 196 10.83 -19.52 33.21
N ASN A 197 11.12 -20.81 33.35
CA ASN A 197 12.28 -21.44 32.70
C ASN A 197 11.96 -21.81 31.24
N ALA A 198 11.60 -20.82 30.42
CA ALA A 198 11.31 -20.99 29.00
C ALA A 198 11.69 -19.73 28.21
N THR A 199 12.20 -19.94 27.01
CA THR A 199 12.53 -18.89 26.03
C THR A 199 11.64 -19.09 24.81
N PHE A 200 11.07 -17.99 24.31
CA PHE A 200 10.10 -17.97 23.22
C PHE A 200 10.66 -17.23 22.01
N SER A 201 10.46 -17.77 20.82
CA SER A 201 10.91 -17.20 19.55
C SER A 201 10.00 -17.64 18.40
N GLY A 202 10.13 -16.98 17.24
CA GLY A 202 9.42 -17.36 16.02
C GLY A 202 7.90 -17.26 16.16
N ASP A 203 7.19 -18.28 15.67
CA ASP A 203 5.72 -18.31 15.49
C ASP A 203 4.90 -17.99 16.76
N LEU A 204 5.47 -18.22 17.95
CA LEU A 204 4.80 -17.95 19.22
C LEU A 204 4.69 -16.45 19.55
N LEU A 205 5.39 -15.60 18.81
CA LEU A 205 5.53 -14.18 19.08
C LEU A 205 4.67 -13.27 18.20
N CYS A 206 3.94 -13.79 17.21
CA CYS A 206 3.11 -12.97 16.30
C CYS A 206 2.08 -12.08 17.04
N MET A 207 1.33 -12.67 17.98
CA MET A 207 0.28 -11.98 18.75
C MET A 207 0.82 -10.87 19.68
N PRO A 208 1.83 -11.11 20.54
CA PRO A 208 2.37 -10.05 21.39
C PRO A 208 3.17 -9.02 20.58
N THR A 209 3.81 -9.40 19.47
CA THR A 209 4.47 -8.45 18.55
C THR A 209 3.44 -7.50 17.92
N SER A 210 2.36 -8.03 17.36
CA SER A 210 1.27 -7.23 16.80
C SER A 210 0.60 -6.34 17.85
N THR A 211 0.46 -6.83 19.08
CA THR A 211 -0.05 -6.03 20.21
C THR A 211 0.88 -4.87 20.55
N GLN A 212 2.20 -5.09 20.58
CA GLN A 212 3.17 -4.03 20.79
C GLN A 212 3.06 -2.95 19.70
N MET A 213 2.92 -3.33 18.42
CA MET A 213 2.73 -2.36 17.32
C MET A 213 1.51 -1.47 17.56
N LEU A 214 0.38 -2.08 17.94
CA LEU A 214 -0.86 -1.37 18.26
C LEU A 214 -0.70 -0.43 19.47
N PHE A 215 -0.04 -0.89 20.53
CA PHE A 215 0.22 -0.09 21.73
C PHE A 215 1.17 1.07 21.45
N SER A 216 2.19 0.84 20.63
CA SER A 216 3.18 1.86 20.23
C SER A 216 2.51 2.96 19.41
N TYR A 217 1.61 2.63 18.49
CA TYR A 217 0.84 3.61 17.72
C TYR A 217 0.02 4.56 18.63
N TRP A 218 -0.56 4.01 19.69
CA TRP A 218 -1.35 4.76 20.66
C TRP A 218 -0.54 5.40 21.79
N GLY A 219 0.76 5.10 21.89
CA GLY A 219 1.61 5.56 22.99
C GLY A 219 1.18 4.98 24.35
N VAL A 220 0.69 3.74 24.39
CA VAL A 220 0.29 3.09 25.65
C VAL A 220 1.52 2.84 26.52
N GLN A 221 1.43 3.24 27.78
CA GLN A 221 2.50 3.13 28.78
C GLN A 221 2.07 2.27 29.97
N ASN A 222 3.04 1.67 30.66
CA ASN A 222 2.81 1.00 31.93
C ASN A 222 2.61 2.02 33.08
N ALA A 223 2.46 1.54 34.31
CA ALA A 223 2.26 2.39 35.49
C ALA A 223 3.48 3.28 35.80
N GLU A 224 4.65 2.88 35.34
CA GLU A 224 5.93 3.58 35.48
C GLU A 224 6.14 4.65 34.38
N GLY A 225 5.28 4.69 33.36
CA GLY A 225 5.39 5.61 32.22
C GLY A 225 6.27 5.09 31.07
N ASP A 226 6.73 3.84 31.14
CA ASP A 226 7.51 3.22 30.07
C ASP A 226 6.60 2.65 28.98
N SER A 227 7.06 2.67 27.73
CA SER A 227 6.38 2.01 26.62
C SER A 227 6.26 0.50 26.86
N ILE A 228 5.11 -0.06 26.52
CA ILE A 228 4.86 -1.49 26.66
C ILE A 228 5.49 -2.24 25.48
N ASP A 229 6.57 -2.98 25.76
CA ASP A 229 7.20 -3.86 24.78
C ASP A 229 6.54 -5.25 24.69
N ARG A 230 6.98 -6.06 23.72
CA ARG A 230 6.50 -7.43 23.50
C ARG A 230 6.64 -8.31 24.75
N ASN A 231 7.72 -8.16 25.51
CA ASN A 231 7.94 -8.96 26.72
C ASN A 231 6.93 -8.57 27.80
N ALA A 232 6.69 -7.28 28.01
CA ALA A 232 5.69 -6.78 28.93
C ALA A 232 4.28 -7.28 28.59
N VAL A 233 3.93 -7.36 27.30
CA VAL A 233 2.68 -7.99 26.84
C VAL A 233 2.61 -9.45 27.28
N MET A 234 3.66 -10.22 27.01
CA MET A 234 3.70 -11.65 27.34
C MET A 234 3.71 -11.90 28.86
N GLN A 235 4.53 -11.17 29.60
CA GLN A 235 4.66 -11.26 31.06
C GLN A 235 3.36 -10.89 31.74
N GLY A 236 2.77 -9.76 31.35
CA GLY A 236 1.54 -9.26 31.97
C GLY A 236 0.35 -10.18 31.76
N THR A 237 0.16 -10.70 30.53
CA THR A 237 -0.88 -11.70 30.26
C THR A 237 -0.60 -13.02 30.96
N TYR A 238 0.66 -13.48 30.99
CA TYR A 238 1.03 -14.70 31.71
C TYR A 238 0.74 -14.58 33.21
N ASP A 239 1.04 -13.45 33.82
CA ASP A 239 0.81 -13.22 35.24
C ASP A 239 -0.66 -13.10 35.61
N ALA A 240 -1.46 -12.47 34.74
CA ALA A 240 -2.91 -12.35 34.90
C ALA A 240 -3.67 -13.66 34.64
N SER A 241 -3.03 -14.63 33.96
CA SER A 241 -3.68 -15.90 33.60
C SER A 241 -3.88 -16.83 34.80
N SER A 242 -5.09 -17.39 34.89
CA SER A 242 -5.38 -18.48 35.82
C SER A 242 -4.82 -19.83 35.35
N ASN A 243 -4.46 -19.96 34.06
CA ASN A 243 -3.90 -21.16 33.46
C ASN A 243 -2.57 -20.84 32.77
N LYS A 244 -1.55 -20.66 33.61
CA LYS A 244 -0.16 -20.40 33.22
C LYS A 244 0.44 -21.61 32.52
N THR A 245 0.73 -21.48 31.23
CA THR A 245 1.36 -22.51 30.41
C THR A 245 2.38 -21.88 29.47
N THR A 246 3.49 -22.58 29.27
CA THR A 246 4.51 -22.27 28.25
C THR A 246 4.28 -23.06 26.96
N VAL A 247 3.28 -23.95 26.95
CA VAL A 247 2.88 -24.75 25.79
C VAL A 247 1.71 -24.07 25.10
N PHE A 248 1.75 -24.05 23.77
CA PHE A 248 0.70 -23.49 22.93
C PHE A 248 -0.69 -24.13 23.20
N PRO A 249 -1.78 -23.34 23.28
CA PRO A 249 -1.78 -21.87 23.29
C PRO A 249 -1.38 -21.33 24.67
N THR A 250 -0.38 -20.46 24.66
CA THR A 250 0.07 -19.67 25.81
C THR A 250 -0.96 -18.59 26.17
N PRO A 251 -0.90 -18.01 27.39
CA PRO A 251 -1.84 -16.95 27.82
C PRO A 251 -2.03 -15.79 26.84
N TRP A 252 -0.95 -15.22 26.30
CA TRP A 252 -1.03 -14.11 25.32
C TRP A 252 -1.64 -14.52 23.97
N GLN A 253 -1.74 -15.82 23.68
CA GLN A 253 -2.38 -16.35 22.47
C GLN A 253 -3.89 -16.56 22.64
N ARG A 254 -4.43 -16.32 23.84
CA ARG A 254 -5.85 -16.41 24.13
C ARG A 254 -6.43 -14.99 24.12
N TRP A 255 -7.26 -14.70 23.12
CA TRP A 255 -7.84 -13.37 22.92
C TRP A 255 -8.52 -12.79 24.16
N ASP A 256 -9.22 -13.61 24.95
CA ASP A 256 -9.88 -13.12 26.16
C ASP A 256 -8.90 -12.74 27.27
N GLU A 257 -7.83 -13.51 27.45
CA GLU A 257 -6.78 -13.20 28.43
C GLU A 257 -5.97 -11.98 27.98
N LEU A 258 -5.59 -11.92 26.70
CA LEU A 258 -4.93 -10.74 26.12
C LEU A 258 -5.78 -9.49 26.31
N ARG A 259 -7.04 -9.51 25.91
CA ARG A 259 -7.93 -8.34 26.07
C ARG A 259 -8.18 -8.00 27.53
N ALA A 260 -8.32 -8.99 28.41
CA ALA A 260 -8.50 -8.76 29.84
C ALA A 260 -7.30 -8.01 30.42
N TRP A 261 -6.08 -8.45 30.11
CA TRP A 261 -4.86 -7.77 30.53
C TRP A 261 -4.70 -6.39 29.84
N SER A 262 -4.96 -6.27 28.54
CA SER A 262 -4.90 -4.98 27.84
C SER A 262 -5.79 -3.92 28.50
N ARG A 263 -6.96 -4.31 29.05
CA ARG A 263 -7.85 -3.38 29.78
C ARG A 263 -7.27 -2.89 31.11
N THR A 264 -6.25 -3.55 31.66
CA THR A 264 -5.60 -3.07 32.90
C THR A 264 -4.49 -2.07 32.63
N VAL A 265 -3.96 -2.01 31.40
CA VAL A 265 -2.88 -1.10 31.01
C VAL A 265 -3.34 0.02 30.09
N VAL A 266 -4.43 -0.17 29.35
CA VAL A 266 -5.05 0.87 28.53
C VAL A 266 -5.94 1.73 29.43
N SER A 267 -5.70 3.04 29.41
CA SER A 267 -6.46 4.06 30.14
C SER A 267 -7.23 4.99 29.21
N ASP A 268 -8.15 5.78 29.79
CA ASP A 268 -8.83 6.89 29.11
C ASP A 268 -7.80 7.82 28.40
N PRO A 269 -8.07 8.27 27.16
CA PRO A 269 -9.32 8.17 26.39
C PRO A 269 -9.50 6.86 25.59
N LEU A 270 -8.67 5.85 25.82
CA LEU A 270 -8.68 4.59 25.07
C LEU A 270 -9.48 3.49 25.75
N SER A 271 -10.02 2.57 24.95
CA SER A 271 -10.73 1.38 25.42
C SER A 271 -10.46 0.18 24.51
N VAL A 272 -10.42 -1.03 25.10
CA VAL A 272 -10.18 -2.27 24.35
C VAL A 272 -11.48 -2.82 23.77
N GLY A 273 -11.59 -2.82 22.44
CA GLY A 273 -12.68 -3.41 21.66
C GLY A 273 -12.33 -4.76 21.05
N ALA A 274 -13.33 -5.45 20.49
CA ALA A 274 -13.21 -6.82 19.96
C ALA A 274 -14.09 -7.10 18.74
N SER A 275 -14.57 -6.07 18.03
CA SER A 275 -15.42 -6.28 16.87
C SER A 275 -15.25 -5.17 15.85
N VAL A 276 -15.32 -5.56 14.58
CA VAL A 276 -15.56 -4.66 13.45
C VAL A 276 -17.03 -4.85 13.04
N PRO A 277 -17.74 -3.80 12.59
CA PRO A 277 -19.10 -3.94 12.08
C PRO A 277 -19.19 -5.03 11.00
N ASN A 278 -20.27 -5.81 11.02
CA ASN A 278 -20.59 -6.86 10.03
C ASN A 278 -19.65 -8.09 9.96
N GLY A 279 -18.74 -8.28 10.92
CA GLY A 279 -17.88 -9.47 10.98
C GLY A 279 -18.63 -10.76 11.35
N ARG A 280 -18.46 -11.83 10.56
CA ARG A 280 -18.88 -13.20 10.92
C ARG A 280 -17.65 -14.06 11.23
N ASP A 281 -17.74 -14.98 12.19
CA ASP A 281 -16.64 -15.87 12.62
C ASP A 281 -16.24 -16.95 11.60
N ASN A 282 -16.96 -17.04 10.47
CA ASN A 282 -16.88 -18.19 9.56
C ASN A 282 -16.48 -17.72 8.16
N ALA A 283 -15.17 -17.64 7.93
CA ALA A 283 -14.44 -17.65 6.66
C ALA A 283 -15.02 -16.84 5.48
N ASN A 284 -14.15 -15.99 4.91
CA ASN A 284 -14.36 -14.92 3.92
C ASN A 284 -14.57 -13.59 4.65
N VAL A 285 -13.71 -12.60 4.37
CA VAL A 285 -13.98 -11.21 4.72
C VAL A 285 -14.94 -10.73 3.63
N PRO A 286 -16.26 -10.68 3.86
CA PRO A 286 -17.14 -10.16 2.84
C PRO A 286 -16.81 -8.68 2.65
N SER A 287 -17.09 -8.10 1.48
CA SER A 287 -16.81 -6.69 1.22
C SER A 287 -17.38 -5.78 2.32
N ALA A 288 -18.54 -6.14 2.90
CA ALA A 288 -19.13 -5.43 4.03
C ALA A 288 -18.27 -5.42 5.32
N THR A 289 -17.52 -6.48 5.60
CA THR A 289 -16.55 -6.51 6.71
C THR A 289 -15.32 -5.70 6.36
N ALA A 290 -14.80 -5.82 5.14
CA ALA A 290 -13.65 -5.03 4.70
C ALA A 290 -13.97 -3.52 4.77
N ASN A 291 -15.17 -3.13 4.35
CA ASN A 291 -15.67 -1.76 4.47
C ASN A 291 -15.79 -1.34 5.95
N GLY A 292 -16.29 -2.23 6.82
CA GLY A 292 -16.28 -1.98 8.27
C GLY A 292 -14.87 -1.80 8.84
N MET A 293 -13.86 -2.49 8.31
CA MET A 293 -12.45 -2.31 8.70
C MET A 293 -11.93 -0.93 8.25
N ARG A 294 -12.22 -0.54 7.01
CA ARG A 294 -11.94 0.83 6.52
C ARG A 294 -12.58 1.89 7.40
N ASP A 295 -13.80 1.71 7.86
CA ASP A 295 -14.47 2.69 8.73
C ASP A 295 -13.71 2.94 10.04
N ARG A 296 -13.06 1.90 10.59
CA ARG A 296 -12.19 2.05 11.77
C ARG A 296 -10.90 2.79 11.43
N LEU A 297 -10.33 2.52 10.26
CA LEU A 297 -9.12 3.18 9.79
C LEU A 297 -9.34 4.67 9.51
N VAL A 298 -10.53 5.07 9.03
CA VAL A 298 -10.93 6.48 8.87
C VAL A 298 -10.96 7.21 10.21
N LEU A 299 -11.24 6.51 11.32
CA LEU A 299 -11.16 7.07 12.67
C LEU A 299 -9.73 7.08 13.25
N GLY A 300 -8.74 6.66 12.46
CA GLY A 300 -7.36 6.51 12.90
C GLY A 300 -7.15 5.34 13.86
N GLU A 301 -7.96 4.29 13.77
CA GLU A 301 -7.95 3.16 14.70
C GLU A 301 -7.44 1.88 14.00
N PRO A 302 -6.12 1.64 13.97
CA PRO A 302 -5.58 0.37 13.51
C PRO A 302 -5.96 -0.73 14.51
N PHE A 303 -5.90 -1.97 14.06
CA PHE A 303 -6.30 -3.11 14.90
C PHE A 303 -5.50 -4.35 14.55
N ILE A 304 -5.46 -5.31 15.47
CA ILE A 304 -4.84 -6.60 15.22
C ILE A 304 -5.90 -7.65 14.96
N VAL A 305 -5.62 -8.54 14.03
CA VAL A 305 -6.56 -9.57 13.59
C VAL A 305 -5.83 -10.88 13.34
N SER A 306 -6.48 -11.99 13.68
CA SER A 306 -5.98 -13.32 13.34
C SER A 306 -6.39 -13.73 11.93
N ILE A 307 -5.54 -14.45 11.23
CA ILE A 307 -5.89 -15.18 10.01
C ILE A 307 -6.34 -16.62 10.29
N GLU A 308 -7.04 -17.24 9.34
CA GLU A 308 -7.21 -18.70 9.30
C GLU A 308 -5.83 -19.36 9.31
N GLY A 309 -5.55 -20.21 10.30
CA GLY A 309 -4.20 -20.75 10.58
C GLY A 309 -3.55 -20.20 11.85
N GLY A 310 -4.10 -19.15 12.47
CA GLY A 310 -3.73 -18.72 13.82
C GLY A 310 -2.55 -17.74 13.92
N HIS A 311 -2.10 -17.16 12.79
CA HIS A 311 -1.16 -16.03 12.76
C HIS A 311 -1.88 -14.71 12.99
N ILE A 312 -1.23 -13.71 13.60
CA ILE A 312 -1.86 -12.42 13.98
C ILE A 312 -1.07 -11.27 13.35
N MET A 313 -1.76 -10.37 12.68
CA MET A 313 -1.19 -9.20 12.01
C MET A 313 -1.87 -7.91 12.47
N CYS A 314 -1.25 -6.76 12.22
CA CYS A 314 -1.86 -5.45 12.45
C CYS A 314 -2.36 -4.85 11.14
N ILE A 315 -3.67 -4.58 11.03
CA ILE A 315 -4.27 -3.87 9.89
C ILE A 315 -4.19 -2.37 10.17
N ARG A 316 -3.65 -1.63 9.19
CA ARG A 316 -3.29 -0.21 9.34
C ARG A 316 -3.75 0.66 8.17
N GLY A 317 -4.33 0.08 7.13
CA GLY A 317 -4.71 0.83 5.95
C GLY A 317 -5.58 0.03 4.98
N ALA A 318 -6.05 0.71 3.96
CA ALA A 318 -6.86 0.13 2.90
C ALA A 318 -6.64 0.87 1.57
N VAL A 319 -6.92 0.18 0.46
CA VAL A 319 -7.13 0.78 -0.85
C VAL A 319 -8.60 0.64 -1.20
N VAL A 320 -9.22 1.75 -1.58
CA VAL A 320 -10.65 1.88 -1.81
C VAL A 320 -10.89 2.41 -3.23
N ASP A 321 -11.79 1.78 -3.97
CA ASP A 321 -12.21 2.25 -5.29
C ASP A 321 -13.21 3.42 -5.20
N HIS A 322 -13.60 3.95 -6.36
CA HIS A 322 -14.54 5.06 -6.47
C HIS A 322 -15.96 4.77 -5.99
N ALA A 323 -16.33 3.50 -5.82
CA ALA A 323 -17.60 3.09 -5.24
C ALA A 323 -17.54 3.01 -3.70
N ASP A 324 -16.44 3.49 -3.10
CA ASP A 324 -16.13 3.34 -1.69
C ASP A 324 -16.04 1.87 -1.25
N GLU A 325 -15.66 0.95 -2.13
CA GLU A 325 -15.45 -0.45 -1.78
C GLU A 325 -13.98 -0.74 -1.52
N VAL A 326 -13.70 -1.45 -0.42
CA VAL A 326 -12.33 -1.86 -0.10
C VAL A 326 -11.87 -2.92 -1.10
N GLN A 327 -10.89 -2.56 -1.90
CA GLN A 327 -10.20 -3.48 -2.79
C GLN A 327 -9.09 -4.19 -2.03
N TRP A 328 -8.27 -3.46 -1.28
CA TRP A 328 -7.13 -4.02 -0.55
C TRP A 328 -7.08 -3.60 0.92
N LEU A 329 -6.55 -4.48 1.78
CA LEU A 329 -6.17 -4.15 3.15
C LEU A 329 -4.65 -4.14 3.28
N ILE A 330 -4.13 -3.14 3.98
CA ILE A 330 -2.70 -2.94 4.24
C ILE A 330 -2.42 -3.42 5.67
N SER A 331 -1.53 -4.40 5.82
CA SER A 331 -1.14 -4.94 7.11
C SER A 331 0.36 -4.82 7.40
N ASN A 332 0.68 -4.73 8.69
CA ASN A 332 1.99 -5.08 9.22
C ASN A 332 1.93 -6.55 9.66
N ASP A 333 2.61 -7.41 8.93
CA ASP A 333 2.84 -8.80 9.30
C ASP A 333 4.05 -8.87 10.26
N PRO A 334 3.93 -9.41 11.48
CA PRO A 334 5.08 -9.50 12.37
C PRO A 334 6.12 -10.53 11.89
N TYR A 335 5.81 -11.44 10.96
CA TYR A 335 6.74 -12.42 10.39
C TYR A 335 7.69 -11.81 9.35
N GLY A 336 7.15 -10.94 8.49
CA GLY A 336 7.84 -10.32 7.38
C GLY A 336 7.83 -8.80 7.55
N ASN A 337 9.00 -8.20 7.55
CA ASN A 337 9.12 -6.77 7.74
C ASN A 337 9.00 -5.96 6.46
N LEU A 338 8.40 -4.78 6.62
CA LEU A 338 8.48 -3.65 5.68
C LEU A 338 9.91 -3.09 5.57
N ASN A 339 10.77 -3.46 6.52
CA ASN A 339 12.14 -2.95 6.70
C ASN A 339 13.18 -4.04 6.94
N GLY A 340 13.00 -5.20 6.34
CA GLY A 340 14.14 -6.08 6.35
C GLY A 340 13.96 -7.36 5.62
N VAL A 341 14.91 -8.18 5.95
CA VAL A 341 15.46 -9.06 4.98
C VAL A 341 14.84 -10.45 5.04
N ASP A 342 13.82 -10.59 5.87
CA ASP A 342 13.13 -11.85 6.15
C ASP A 342 11.66 -11.80 5.70
N SER A 343 11.18 -10.73 5.05
CA SER A 343 9.99 -10.83 4.18
C SER A 343 10.41 -11.58 2.91
N VAL A 344 10.30 -12.90 3.00
CA VAL A 344 10.94 -13.90 2.13
C VAL A 344 10.58 -13.69 0.66
N TYR A 345 11.48 -13.00 -0.04
CA TYR A 345 12.05 -13.38 -1.33
C TYR A 345 11.46 -14.66 -1.96
N GLY A 346 10.94 -14.55 -3.19
CA GLY A 346 11.30 -15.60 -4.14
C GLY A 346 12.82 -15.63 -4.27
N GLY A 347 13.44 -16.75 -4.62
CA GLY A 347 14.90 -16.79 -4.77
C GLY A 347 15.42 -15.58 -5.57
N VAL A 348 16.59 -15.05 -5.20
CA VAL A 348 17.39 -14.18 -6.07
C VAL A 348 17.37 -14.77 -7.47
N ASP A 349 16.72 -14.08 -8.39
CA ASP A 349 16.59 -14.44 -9.79
C ASP A 349 17.16 -13.26 -10.56
N ILE A 350 18.45 -13.36 -10.89
CA ILE A 350 19.16 -12.33 -11.63
C ILE A 350 19.07 -12.64 -13.12
N GLY A 351 18.73 -11.63 -13.93
CA GLY A 351 18.70 -11.78 -15.39
C GLY A 351 20.11 -11.84 -15.99
N GLU A 352 21.04 -11.13 -15.37
CA GLU A 352 22.40 -10.93 -15.83
C GLU A 352 23.43 -11.13 -14.71
N SER A 353 24.69 -11.36 -15.11
CA SER A 353 25.76 -11.59 -14.14
C SER A 353 26.14 -10.35 -13.31
N VAL A 354 26.36 -10.54 -12.01
CA VAL A 354 26.64 -9.49 -11.02
C VAL A 354 28.01 -9.68 -10.37
N GLY A 355 28.72 -8.59 -10.12
CA GLY A 355 30.00 -8.58 -9.42
C GLY A 355 31.20 -8.53 -10.36
N ALA A 356 32.28 -9.22 -10.02
CA ALA A 356 33.56 -9.13 -10.73
C ALA A 356 33.41 -9.54 -12.21
N GLY A 357 33.62 -8.57 -13.11
CA GLY A 357 33.49 -8.76 -14.56
C GLY A 357 32.06 -9.02 -15.04
N GLY A 358 31.05 -8.84 -14.17
CA GLY A 358 29.63 -8.99 -14.48
C GLY A 358 29.12 -7.97 -15.50
N VAL A 359 27.94 -8.25 -16.05
CA VAL A 359 27.17 -7.28 -16.84
C VAL A 359 26.66 -6.16 -15.92
N ASN A 360 26.36 -6.50 -14.66
CA ASN A 360 26.03 -5.57 -13.59
C ASN A 360 24.82 -4.69 -13.93
N ASP A 361 23.73 -5.33 -14.36
CA ASP A 361 22.44 -4.64 -14.44
C ASP A 361 22.06 -4.06 -13.06
N PRO A 362 21.68 -2.78 -12.96
CA PRO A 362 21.43 -2.16 -11.67
C PRO A 362 20.38 -2.84 -10.80
N GLY A 363 19.37 -3.48 -11.43
CA GLY A 363 18.36 -4.27 -10.73
C GLY A 363 18.98 -5.51 -10.09
N ASP A 364 19.78 -6.26 -10.84
CA ASP A 364 20.47 -7.47 -10.37
C ASP A 364 21.56 -7.16 -9.34
N VAL A 365 22.23 -6.01 -9.47
CA VAL A 365 23.22 -5.57 -8.47
C VAL A 365 22.54 -5.24 -7.15
N SER A 366 21.43 -4.48 -7.19
CA SER A 366 20.64 -4.16 -6.00
C SER A 366 20.11 -5.42 -5.33
N ALA A 367 19.66 -6.39 -6.14
CA ALA A 367 19.24 -7.70 -5.69
C ALA A 367 20.29 -8.41 -4.85
N VAL A 368 21.49 -8.56 -5.41
CA VAL A 368 22.61 -9.26 -4.78
C VAL A 368 23.13 -8.49 -3.57
N GLN A 369 23.28 -7.17 -3.64
CA GLN A 369 23.73 -6.33 -2.51
C GLN A 369 22.81 -6.52 -1.30
N ASP A 370 21.50 -6.49 -1.52
CA ASP A 370 20.54 -6.65 -0.44
C ASP A 370 20.55 -8.03 0.19
N VAL A 371 20.66 -9.08 -0.62
CA VAL A 371 20.72 -10.44 -0.07
C VAL A 371 22.05 -10.68 0.64
N LEU A 372 23.15 -10.12 0.16
CA LEU A 372 24.40 -10.20 0.91
C LEU A 372 24.32 -9.41 2.22
N ARG A 373 23.60 -8.28 2.24
CA ARG A 373 23.34 -7.51 3.46
C ARG A 373 22.50 -8.30 4.45
N SER A 374 21.47 -9.00 3.96
CA SER A 374 20.61 -9.84 4.80
C SER A 374 21.31 -11.02 5.45
N LEU A 375 22.30 -11.55 4.75
CA LEU A 375 23.12 -12.66 5.21
C LEU A 375 24.32 -12.18 6.04
N GLY A 376 24.48 -10.86 6.24
CA GLY A 376 25.55 -10.26 7.05
C GLY A 376 26.91 -10.17 6.34
N HIS A 377 26.94 -10.32 5.02
CA HIS A 377 28.15 -10.22 4.19
C HIS A 377 28.39 -8.82 3.61
N TYR A 378 27.38 -7.95 3.57
CA TYR A 378 27.45 -6.59 3.03
C TYR A 378 26.91 -5.56 4.04
N ASN A 379 27.66 -4.49 4.28
CA ASN A 379 27.26 -3.40 5.20
C ASN A 379 27.10 -2.05 4.49
N GLY A 380 27.20 -2.03 3.16
CA GLY A 380 27.12 -0.82 2.35
C GLY A 380 25.68 -0.44 1.98
N PRO A 381 25.50 0.73 1.35
CA PRO A 381 24.23 1.11 0.76
C PRO A 381 23.86 0.18 -0.40
N VAL A 382 22.55 0.00 -0.64
CA VAL A 382 22.05 -0.69 -1.84
C VAL A 382 21.69 0.37 -2.85
N HIS A 383 22.40 0.38 -3.96
CA HIS A 383 22.29 1.44 -4.97
C HIS A 383 22.41 0.92 -6.40
N GLY A 384 22.53 -0.41 -6.59
CA GLY A 384 22.56 -1.00 -7.92
C GLY A 384 23.86 -0.77 -8.68
N GLU A 385 24.92 -0.29 -8.03
CA GLU A 385 26.24 -0.16 -8.67
C GLU A 385 27.23 -1.12 -8.02
N VAL A 386 27.99 -1.84 -8.83
CA VAL A 386 29.02 -2.74 -8.29
C VAL A 386 30.24 -1.92 -7.91
N ASP A 387 30.55 -1.94 -6.63
CA ASP A 387 31.77 -1.39 -6.06
C ASP A 387 32.65 -2.49 -5.43
N ASP A 388 33.82 -2.09 -4.93
CA ASP A 388 34.74 -3.00 -4.26
C ASP A 388 34.09 -3.68 -3.03
N ALA A 389 33.18 -2.99 -2.34
CA ALA A 389 32.46 -3.54 -1.19
C ALA A 389 31.48 -4.64 -1.61
N THR A 390 30.79 -4.47 -2.74
CA THR A 390 29.88 -5.46 -3.34
C THR A 390 30.66 -6.71 -3.75
N ILE A 391 31.78 -6.55 -4.46
CA ILE A 391 32.64 -7.68 -4.84
C ILE A 391 33.19 -8.39 -3.61
N ALA A 392 33.65 -7.64 -2.61
CA ALA A 392 34.13 -8.21 -1.35
C ALA A 392 33.05 -9.00 -0.60
N ALA A 393 31.81 -8.50 -0.60
CA ALA A 393 30.67 -9.20 -0.01
C ALA A 393 30.32 -10.48 -0.76
N ILE A 394 30.33 -10.47 -2.10
CA ILE A 394 30.12 -11.69 -2.90
C ILE A 394 31.22 -12.71 -2.57
N ARG A 395 32.49 -12.28 -2.52
CA ARG A 395 33.61 -13.16 -2.14
C ARG A 395 33.47 -13.68 -0.72
N SER A 396 33.02 -12.85 0.22
CA SER A 396 32.76 -13.25 1.61
C SER A 396 31.73 -14.37 1.66
N PHE A 397 30.60 -14.22 0.98
CA PHE A 397 29.55 -15.24 0.90
C PHE A 397 30.04 -16.52 0.20
N GLN A 398 30.83 -16.38 -0.86
CA GLN A 398 31.43 -17.52 -1.57
C GLN A 398 32.55 -18.23 -0.79
N ASN A 399 32.99 -17.68 0.34
CA ASN A 399 34.18 -18.10 1.09
C ASN A 399 35.50 -17.99 0.27
N GLY A 400 35.74 -16.79 -0.30
CA GLY A 400 36.95 -16.47 -1.06
C GLY A 400 36.87 -16.76 -2.56
N GLY A 401 35.67 -16.79 -3.13
CA GLY A 401 35.44 -17.06 -4.56
C GLY A 401 35.87 -15.93 -5.51
N ASP A 402 35.40 -16.00 -6.75
CA ASP A 402 35.72 -15.04 -7.81
C ASP A 402 35.13 -13.64 -7.58
N GLY A 403 34.08 -13.53 -6.76
CA GLY A 403 33.34 -12.31 -6.52
C GLY A 403 32.25 -12.06 -7.57
N ARG A 404 31.77 -13.12 -8.25
CA ARG A 404 30.77 -13.04 -9.31
C ARG A 404 29.56 -13.96 -9.02
N VAL A 405 28.37 -13.47 -9.32
CA VAL A 405 27.11 -14.21 -9.28
C VAL A 405 26.60 -14.31 -10.72
N ASP A 406 26.41 -15.52 -11.23
CA ASP A 406 25.87 -15.75 -12.58
C ASP A 406 24.43 -16.27 -12.50
N PRO A 407 23.54 -15.89 -13.44
CA PRO A 407 22.18 -16.40 -13.57
C PRO A 407 22.10 -17.92 -13.56
N GLY A 408 21.28 -18.49 -12.67
CA GLY A 408 21.14 -19.93 -12.43
C GLY A 408 22.39 -20.63 -11.90
N GLY A 409 23.44 -19.86 -11.56
CA GLY A 409 24.76 -20.33 -11.16
C GLY A 409 24.84 -20.83 -9.72
N GLY A 410 26.00 -21.36 -9.34
CA GLY A 410 26.21 -21.95 -8.01
C GLY A 410 26.16 -20.93 -6.86
N THR A 411 26.50 -19.68 -7.11
CA THR A 411 26.41 -18.61 -6.10
C THR A 411 24.95 -18.20 -5.88
N GLU A 412 24.20 -17.93 -6.95
CA GLU A 412 22.76 -17.61 -6.87
C GLU A 412 21.97 -18.75 -6.21
N ARG A 413 22.18 -20.00 -6.62
CA ARG A 413 21.52 -21.16 -5.99
C ARG A 413 21.82 -21.27 -4.50
N ARG A 414 23.04 -20.96 -4.06
CA ARG A 414 23.41 -20.98 -2.64
C ARG A 414 22.84 -19.80 -1.88
N LEU A 415 22.78 -18.60 -2.48
CA LEU A 415 22.02 -17.48 -1.92
C LEU A 415 20.58 -17.92 -1.69
N ASN A 416 19.95 -18.53 -2.70
CA ASN A 416 18.56 -19.01 -2.66
C ASN A 416 18.33 -20.15 -1.68
N GLN A 417 19.27 -21.08 -1.52
CA GLN A 417 19.18 -22.13 -0.50
C GLN A 417 19.32 -21.58 0.92
N THR A 418 20.17 -20.57 1.10
CA THR A 418 20.41 -19.93 2.39
C THR A 418 19.21 -19.05 2.77
N LEU A 419 18.59 -18.40 1.78
CA LEU A 419 17.33 -17.67 1.92
C LEU A 419 16.15 -18.61 2.17
N GLY A 420 15.97 -19.65 1.34
CA GLY A 420 14.88 -20.63 1.43
C GLY A 420 14.97 -21.60 2.62
N GLY A 421 16.08 -21.57 3.36
CA GLY A 421 16.21 -22.18 4.69
C GLY A 421 15.60 -21.33 5.82
N ARG A 422 15.08 -20.13 5.51
CA ARG A 422 14.24 -19.31 6.38
C ARG A 422 12.81 -19.44 5.87
N ASP A 423 11.93 -19.97 6.72
CA ASP A 423 10.63 -20.51 6.36
C ASP A 423 9.77 -19.58 5.49
N ASN A 424 9.32 -20.09 4.35
CA ASN A 424 8.29 -19.45 3.54
C ASN A 424 6.92 -19.90 4.08
N PRO A 425 6.13 -19.00 4.71
CA PRO A 425 4.82 -19.36 5.22
C PRO A 425 3.92 -19.89 4.11
N TRP A 426 3.05 -20.85 4.42
CA TRP A 426 2.14 -21.44 3.43
C TRP A 426 1.29 -20.40 2.69
N TYR A 427 0.95 -19.28 3.35
CA TYR A 427 0.14 -18.20 2.76
C TYR A 427 0.89 -17.40 1.69
N SER A 428 2.20 -17.14 1.83
CA SER A 428 2.96 -16.43 0.79
C SER A 428 3.08 -17.25 -0.49
N ARG A 429 3.08 -18.59 -0.38
CA ARG A 429 3.01 -19.50 -1.55
C ARG A 429 1.63 -19.50 -2.21
N ASP A 430 0.56 -19.52 -1.41
CA ASP A 430 -0.82 -19.58 -1.91
C ASP A 430 -1.28 -18.24 -2.53
N GLU A 431 -0.70 -17.12 -2.10
CA GLU A 431 -0.94 -15.78 -2.66
C GLU A 431 0.01 -15.41 -3.82
N ASN A 432 0.88 -16.33 -4.26
CA ASN A 432 1.88 -16.12 -5.32
C ASN A 432 2.77 -14.87 -5.09
N GLU A 433 3.07 -14.54 -3.84
CA GLU A 433 3.92 -13.39 -3.53
C GLU A 433 5.39 -13.75 -3.80
N ILE A 434 5.92 -13.22 -4.90
CA ILE A 434 7.34 -13.29 -5.23
C ILE A 434 7.90 -11.89 -5.07
N ASN A 435 8.59 -11.63 -3.96
CA ASN A 435 9.45 -10.45 -3.86
C ASN A 435 10.63 -10.66 -4.82
N THR A 436 10.57 -10.07 -6.02
CA THR A 436 11.73 -10.03 -6.91
C THR A 436 12.71 -8.98 -6.40
N ALA A 437 13.99 -9.22 -6.68
CA ALA A 437 15.09 -8.48 -6.08
C ALA A 437 15.41 -7.16 -6.83
N SER A 438 14.61 -6.84 -7.83
CA SER A 438 14.80 -5.80 -8.83
C SER A 438 13.94 -4.56 -8.56
N GLY A 439 14.56 -3.39 -8.73
CA GLY A 439 14.13 -2.10 -8.21
C GLY A 439 15.20 -1.56 -7.25
N ASP A 440 15.35 -0.24 -7.14
CA ASP A 440 16.36 0.53 -6.38
C ASP A 440 16.38 0.29 -4.84
N GLY A 441 15.99 -0.89 -4.39
CA GLY A 441 15.72 -1.22 -2.99
C GLY A 441 14.35 -0.76 -2.49
N SER A 442 13.60 0.07 -3.24
CA SER A 442 12.29 0.62 -2.80
C SER A 442 11.09 -0.31 -3.03
N ALA A 443 11.27 -1.45 -3.69
CA ALA A 443 10.18 -2.35 -4.11
C ALA A 443 9.89 -3.51 -3.12
N ARG A 444 10.40 -3.45 -1.89
CA ARG A 444 10.51 -4.64 -1.02
C ARG A 444 9.48 -4.68 0.10
N GLY A 445 8.74 -5.79 0.15
CA GLY A 445 8.15 -6.31 1.39
C GLY A 445 6.80 -5.72 1.78
N LYS A 446 5.74 -5.88 0.98
CA LYS A 446 4.39 -5.52 1.42
C LYS A 446 3.31 -6.47 0.97
N HIS A 447 2.61 -7.01 1.97
CA HIS A 447 1.52 -7.93 1.77
C HIS A 447 0.19 -7.18 1.65
N VAL A 448 -0.41 -7.26 0.47
CA VAL A 448 -1.79 -6.87 0.18
C VAL A 448 -2.63 -8.12 0.30
N TYR A 449 -3.36 -8.24 1.41
CA TYR A 449 -3.92 -9.52 1.85
C TYR A 449 -5.44 -9.66 1.65
N TYR A 450 -6.07 -8.66 1.06
CA TYR A 450 -7.44 -8.77 0.59
C TYR A 450 -7.48 -8.27 -0.85
N ASN A 451 -8.15 -9.03 -1.71
CA ASN A 451 -8.61 -8.63 -3.03
C ASN A 451 -10.03 -9.23 -3.10
N GLY A 452 -11.05 -8.50 -3.56
CA GLY A 452 -12.42 -9.01 -3.68
C GLY A 452 -12.52 -10.37 -4.40
N GLU A 453 -11.55 -10.70 -5.26
CA GLU A 453 -11.44 -12.03 -5.91
C GLU A 453 -11.05 -13.20 -4.98
N THR A 454 -10.60 -12.94 -3.74
CA THR A 454 -10.27 -13.95 -2.73
C THR A 454 -11.47 -14.35 -1.87
N GLU A 455 -12.61 -13.66 -2.01
CA GLU A 455 -13.83 -13.84 -1.19
C GLU A 455 -14.41 -15.27 -1.27
N SER A 456 -14.01 -16.12 -2.23
CA SER A 456 -14.63 -17.44 -2.42
C SER A 456 -13.66 -18.60 -2.71
N LYS A 457 -12.34 -18.37 -2.75
CA LYS A 457 -11.38 -19.42 -3.13
C LYS A 457 -10.92 -20.23 -1.90
N PRO A 458 -11.02 -21.58 -1.91
CA PRO A 458 -10.40 -22.42 -0.89
C PRO A 458 -8.86 -22.30 -0.96
N ARG A 459 -8.19 -22.22 0.20
CA ARG A 459 -6.72 -22.06 0.35
C ARG A 459 -6.15 -20.68 -0.02
N ARG A 460 -6.87 -19.60 0.31
CA ARG A 460 -6.31 -18.23 0.32
C ARG A 460 -6.35 -17.66 1.73
N LEU A 461 -5.55 -16.63 2.01
CA LEU A 461 -5.49 -15.96 3.30
C LEU A 461 -6.89 -15.45 3.70
N ARG A 462 -7.34 -15.76 4.91
CA ARG A 462 -8.65 -15.33 5.43
C ARG A 462 -8.51 -14.63 6.76
N LEU A 463 -9.07 -13.43 6.91
CA LEU A 463 -9.12 -12.74 8.21
C LEU A 463 -10.31 -13.24 9.05
N ASN A 464 -10.10 -13.35 10.36
CA ASN A 464 -11.15 -13.69 11.33
C ASN A 464 -11.79 -12.38 11.88
N ALA A 465 -12.99 -12.05 11.42
CA ALA A 465 -13.55 -10.70 11.54
C ALA A 465 -14.24 -10.33 12.87
N SER A 466 -14.43 -11.28 13.80
CA SER A 466 -15.15 -11.00 15.06
C SER A 466 -14.36 -11.40 16.29
N SER A 467 -14.44 -12.65 16.78
CA SER A 467 -13.90 -12.99 18.10
C SER A 467 -12.36 -12.91 18.21
N ARG A 468 -11.68 -12.86 17.06
CA ARG A 468 -10.23 -12.96 16.93
C ARG A 468 -9.58 -11.67 16.41
N LEU A 469 -10.04 -10.55 16.96
CA LEU A 469 -9.41 -9.25 16.78
C LEU A 469 -9.35 -8.46 18.10
N MET A 470 -8.49 -7.46 18.10
CA MET A 470 -8.44 -6.44 19.15
C MET A 470 -8.18 -5.08 18.51
N ILE A 471 -8.97 -4.10 18.92
CA ILE A 471 -8.85 -2.70 18.52
C ILE A 471 -8.78 -1.84 19.79
N LEU A 472 -8.03 -0.74 19.74
CA LEU A 472 -8.11 0.30 20.76
C LEU A 472 -8.97 1.44 20.22
N ASN A 473 -10.15 1.64 20.80
CA ASN A 473 -11.05 2.73 20.43
C ASN A 473 -10.71 3.98 21.25
N ARG A 474 -10.72 5.16 20.63
CA ARG A 474 -10.60 6.43 21.35
C ARG A 474 -11.96 7.12 21.51
N SER A 475 -12.26 7.66 22.68
CA SER A 475 -13.44 8.49 22.92
C SER A 475 -13.04 9.85 23.51
N PRO A 476 -13.31 10.98 22.81
CA PRO A 476 -13.90 11.06 21.48
C PRO A 476 -12.96 10.49 20.40
N SER A 477 -13.53 10.04 19.28
CA SER A 477 -12.74 9.64 18.11
C SER A 477 -11.87 10.79 17.62
N LEU A 478 -10.78 10.45 16.92
CA LEU A 478 -9.89 11.45 16.35
C LEU A 478 -10.64 12.32 15.32
N THR A 479 -10.33 13.61 15.26
CA THR A 479 -10.77 14.46 14.14
C THR A 479 -10.02 14.08 12.87
N ARG A 480 -10.53 14.50 11.71
CA ARG A 480 -9.88 14.29 10.42
C ARG A 480 -8.43 14.81 10.42
N GLU A 481 -8.20 15.97 11.01
CA GLU A 481 -6.88 16.60 11.13
C GLU A 481 -5.98 15.81 12.08
N GLU A 482 -6.51 15.31 13.20
CA GLU A 482 -5.74 14.43 14.09
C GLU A 482 -5.34 13.12 13.39
N VAL A 483 -6.22 12.54 12.55
CA VAL A 483 -5.90 11.34 11.74
C VAL A 483 -4.86 11.67 10.66
N ALA A 484 -4.92 12.85 10.04
CA ALA A 484 -3.94 13.28 9.03
C ALA A 484 -2.50 13.23 9.57
N THR A 485 -2.27 13.68 10.81
CA THR A 485 -0.95 13.61 11.47
C THR A 485 -0.45 12.19 11.74
N ARG A 486 -1.33 11.19 11.58
CA ARG A 486 -1.06 9.77 11.79
C ARG A 486 -1.04 8.99 10.48
N LEU A 487 -1.31 9.61 9.34
CA LEU A 487 -1.07 9.00 8.05
C LEU A 487 0.44 8.87 7.82
N THR A 488 0.83 7.91 6.99
CA THR A 488 2.21 7.89 6.52
C THR A 488 2.43 9.01 5.52
N GLU A 489 3.44 9.84 5.78
CA GLU A 489 3.78 10.95 4.89
C GLU A 489 4.20 10.45 3.50
N GLY A 490 3.78 11.21 2.50
CA GLY A 490 4.27 11.06 1.14
C GLY A 490 5.73 11.49 1.04
N VAL A 491 6.48 10.85 0.15
CA VAL A 491 7.79 11.33 -0.28
C VAL A 491 7.81 11.70 -1.73
N VAL A 492 8.81 12.51 -2.06
CA VAL A 492 9.15 12.81 -3.45
C VAL A 492 9.49 11.51 -4.17
N PRO A 493 8.77 11.14 -5.23
CA PRO A 493 9.15 10.01 -6.08
C PRO A 493 10.57 10.23 -6.61
N ARG A 494 11.41 9.19 -6.57
CA ARG A 494 12.65 9.20 -7.37
C ARG A 494 12.25 9.05 -8.83
N GLU A 495 12.68 9.99 -9.67
CA GLU A 495 12.42 9.96 -11.12
C GLU A 495 13.30 8.93 -11.84
#